data_AF-A0A1V5V4A0-F1
#
_entry.id   AF-A0A1V5V4A0-F1
#
_cell.length_a   1.000
_cell.length_b   1.000
_cell.length_c   1.000
_cell.angle_alpha   90.00
_cell.angle_beta   90.00
_cell.angle_gamma   90.00
#
_symmetry.space_group_name_H-M   'P 1'
#
loop_
_entity.id
_entity.type
_entity.pdbx_description
1 polymer ?
#
loop_
_entity_poly.entity_id
_entity_poly.type
_entity_poly.pdbx_seq_one_letter_code
_entity_poly.pdbx_strand_id
1 'polypeptide(L)'
;MILVTGMYNVFYESGKVLVENAPQLSNQYVVFTQAAIDKVTPGFGNLFVAFALLFFVFTTLMAYYYYAETSIVYLFGKKRWGSFGVWGLRVLIVIAVFYGSIKQATLAWQLGDIGVGLMAWINLVAIFLLFPKTIRSLKDYEQQKKKGLDPVFDPEKLNIKKADFWEKK
;
A
#
# COMPACT_ATOMS: atom_id res chain seq x y z
N MET A 1 -15.89 -5.40 13.61
CA MET A 1 -17.32 -5.02 13.57
C MET A 1 -18.15 -6.10 12.91
N ILE A 2 -17.89 -6.44 11.64
CA ILE A 2 -18.59 -7.53 10.88
C ILE A 2 -18.80 -8.82 11.70
N LEU A 3 -17.74 -9.36 12.31
CA LEU A 3 -17.83 -10.61 13.11
C LEU A 3 -18.65 -10.44 14.39
N VAL A 4 -18.49 -9.31 15.09
CA VAL A 4 -19.19 -9.00 16.36
C VAL A 4 -20.69 -8.81 16.13
N THR A 5 -21.06 -8.23 14.99
CA THR A 5 -22.46 -7.99 14.62
C THR A 5 -23.08 -9.19 13.90
N GLY A 6 -22.32 -10.25 13.65
CA GLY A 6 -22.78 -11.43 12.91
C GLY A 6 -23.10 -11.15 11.44
N MET A 7 -22.64 -10.04 10.86
CA MET A 7 -22.99 -9.64 9.49
C MET A 7 -22.01 -10.22 8.48
N TYR A 8 -21.92 -11.53 8.40
CA TYR A 8 -21.03 -12.26 7.49
C TYR A 8 -21.69 -13.54 6.97
N ASN A 9 -21.27 -13.99 5.79
CA ASN A 9 -21.62 -15.30 5.27
C ASN A 9 -20.33 -16.13 5.12
N VAL A 10 -20.42 -17.42 5.37
CA VAL A 10 -19.32 -18.37 5.19
C VAL A 10 -19.70 -19.33 4.08
N PHE A 11 -18.80 -19.47 3.10
CA PHE A 11 -18.97 -20.37 1.97
C PHE A 11 -17.83 -21.39 1.97
N TYR A 12 -18.12 -22.64 1.59
CA TYR A 12 -17.10 -23.62 1.24
C TYR A 12 -16.41 -23.23 -0.08
N GLU A 13 -15.22 -23.77 -0.35
CA GLU A 13 -14.56 -23.65 -1.66
C GLU A 13 -15.43 -24.20 -2.81
N SER A 14 -16.37 -25.11 -2.51
CA SER A 14 -17.38 -25.62 -3.44
C SER A 14 -18.56 -24.66 -3.70
N GLY A 15 -18.56 -23.47 -3.09
CA GLY A 15 -19.65 -22.49 -3.17
C GLY A 15 -20.86 -22.80 -2.28
N LYS A 16 -20.86 -23.93 -1.56
CA LYS A 16 -21.95 -24.29 -0.63
C LYS A 16 -21.90 -23.42 0.62
N VAL A 17 -23.04 -22.86 1.02
CA VAL A 17 -23.12 -21.99 2.20
C VAL A 17 -23.03 -22.80 3.50
N LEU A 18 -22.15 -22.38 4.41
CA LEU A 18 -21.94 -22.94 5.74
C LEU A 18 -22.77 -22.22 6.80
N VAL A 19 -22.70 -20.89 6.76
CA VAL A 19 -23.38 -19.99 7.68
C VAL A 19 -23.86 -18.81 6.86
N GLU A 20 -25.17 -18.55 6.89
CA GLU A 20 -25.81 -17.47 6.14
C GLU A 20 -26.52 -16.53 7.11
N ASN A 21 -25.81 -15.52 7.60
CA ASN A 21 -26.40 -14.54 8.52
C ASN A 21 -26.96 -13.32 7.78
N ALA A 22 -26.56 -13.09 6.53
CA ALA A 22 -27.02 -11.98 5.70
C ALA A 22 -27.22 -12.42 4.23
N PRO A 23 -28.33 -13.11 3.91
CA PRO A 23 -28.59 -13.67 2.58
C PRO A 23 -28.54 -12.61 1.47
N GLN A 24 -29.02 -11.40 1.76
CA GLN A 24 -29.08 -10.29 0.81
C GLN A 24 -27.73 -9.64 0.45
N LEU A 25 -26.60 -10.00 1.08
CA LEU A 25 -25.31 -9.28 0.97
C LEU A 25 -24.21 -10.03 0.22
N SER A 26 -24.50 -11.18 -0.41
CA SER A 26 -23.53 -12.20 -0.83
C SER A 26 -22.35 -11.75 -1.70
N ASN A 27 -22.45 -10.65 -2.45
CA ASN A 27 -21.44 -10.27 -3.46
C ASN A 27 -20.77 -8.90 -3.27
N GLN A 28 -21.04 -8.18 -2.18
CA GLN A 28 -20.47 -6.83 -1.98
C GLN A 28 -19.87 -6.64 -0.59
N TYR A 29 -18.53 -6.69 -0.53
CA TYR A 29 -17.74 -6.60 0.70
C TYR A 29 -18.00 -5.32 1.53
N VAL A 30 -18.25 -4.19 0.87
CA VAL A 30 -18.52 -2.90 1.53
C VAL A 30 -19.85 -2.94 2.30
N VAL A 31 -20.86 -3.63 1.75
CA VAL A 31 -22.22 -3.62 2.31
C VAL A 31 -22.29 -4.41 3.61
N PHE A 32 -21.44 -5.43 3.80
CA PHE A 32 -21.30 -6.09 5.10
C PHE A 32 -20.86 -5.14 6.22
N THR A 33 -19.97 -4.18 5.90
CA THR A 33 -19.56 -3.16 6.88
C THR A 33 -20.69 -2.19 7.17
N GLN A 34 -21.41 -1.74 6.15
CA GLN A 34 -22.58 -0.86 6.32
C GLN A 34 -23.64 -1.52 7.21
N ALA A 35 -24.00 -2.76 6.90
CA ALA A 35 -25.00 -3.51 7.65
C ALA A 35 -24.55 -3.84 9.08
N ALA A 36 -23.25 -4.04 9.30
CA ALA A 36 -22.69 -4.18 10.64
C ALA A 36 -22.87 -2.90 11.48
N ILE A 37 -22.60 -1.73 10.91
CA ILE A 37 -22.80 -0.45 11.59
C ILE A 37 -24.28 -0.19 11.83
N ASP A 38 -25.15 -0.47 10.85
CA ASP A 38 -26.59 -0.31 10.98
C ASP A 38 -27.18 -1.17 12.11
N LYS A 39 -26.60 -2.34 12.39
CA LYS A 39 -27.02 -3.18 13.53
C LYS A 39 -26.76 -2.51 14.89
N VAL A 40 -25.72 -1.68 14.98
CA VAL A 40 -25.36 -0.96 16.21
C VAL A 40 -26.07 0.40 16.28
N THR A 41 -26.15 1.10 15.14
CA THR A 41 -26.78 2.42 15.00
C THR A 41 -27.70 2.41 13.76
N PRO A 42 -29.00 2.08 13.92
CA PRO A 42 -29.91 1.93 12.80
C PRO A 42 -29.99 3.17 11.90
N GLY A 43 -29.71 3.01 10.60
CA GLY A 43 -29.82 4.06 9.59
C GLY A 43 -28.59 4.95 9.43
N PHE A 44 -27.54 4.75 10.24
CA PHE A 44 -26.30 5.54 10.19
C PHE A 44 -25.15 4.85 9.43
N GLY A 45 -25.26 3.55 9.15
CA GLY A 45 -24.19 2.75 8.56
C GLY A 45 -23.76 3.20 7.18
N ASN A 46 -24.70 3.53 6.30
CA ASN A 46 -24.40 4.02 4.95
C ASN A 46 -23.63 5.34 4.98
N LEU A 47 -24.06 6.30 5.80
CA LEU A 47 -23.44 7.63 5.89
C LEU A 47 -22.03 7.53 6.50
N PHE A 48 -21.89 6.75 7.58
CA PHE A 48 -20.61 6.53 8.24
C PHE A 48 -19.57 5.93 7.28
N VAL A 49 -19.93 4.83 6.59
CA VAL A 49 -19.02 4.16 5.66
C VAL A 49 -18.67 5.07 4.48
N ALA A 50 -19.61 5.87 3.98
CA ALA A 50 -19.35 6.82 2.90
C ALA A 50 -18.28 7.87 3.30
N PHE A 51 -18.43 8.51 4.46
CA PHE A 51 -17.43 9.48 4.95
C PHE A 51 -16.09 8.81 5.25
N ALA A 52 -16.09 7.65 5.90
CA ALA A 52 -14.87 6.91 6.20
C ALA A 52 -14.10 6.54 4.92
N LEU A 53 -14.80 6.00 3.91
CA LEU A 53 -14.21 5.66 2.62
C LEU A 53 -13.71 6.90 1.88
N LEU A 54 -14.42 8.03 1.95
CA LEU A 54 -13.98 9.27 1.32
C LEU A 54 -12.59 9.69 1.83
N PHE A 55 -12.40 9.79 3.14
CA PHE A 55 -11.12 10.17 3.72
C PHE A 55 -10.04 9.09 3.50
N PHE A 56 -10.41 7.82 3.65
CA PHE A 56 -9.48 6.71 3.46
C PHE A 56 -8.95 6.67 2.02
N VAL A 57 -9.84 6.60 1.02
CA VAL A 57 -9.46 6.55 -0.39
C VAL A 57 -8.71 7.81 -0.80
N PHE A 58 -9.12 9.00 -0.32
CA PHE A 58 -8.41 10.24 -0.62
C PHE A 58 -6.95 10.21 -0.14
N THR A 59 -6.71 9.86 1.13
CA THR A 59 -5.35 9.80 1.68
C THR A 59 -4.51 8.72 1.01
N THR A 60 -5.11 7.57 0.70
CA THR A 60 -4.45 6.49 -0.04
C THR A 60 -4.04 6.95 -1.45
N LEU A 61 -4.94 7.58 -2.20
CA LEU A 61 -4.64 8.10 -3.54
C LEU A 61 -3.49 9.12 -3.52
N MET A 62 -3.47 10.02 -2.54
CA MET A 62 -2.38 11.00 -2.39
C MET A 62 -1.04 10.34 -2.10
N ALA A 63 -1.01 9.30 -1.24
CA ALA A 63 0.21 8.55 -0.97
C ALA A 63 0.73 7.82 -2.22
N TYR A 64 -0.14 7.13 -2.97
CA TYR A 64 0.26 6.45 -4.20
C TYR A 64 0.73 7.42 -5.29
N TYR A 65 0.06 8.58 -5.43
CA TYR A 65 0.50 9.65 -6.31
C TYR A 65 1.93 10.10 -5.97
N TYR A 66 2.22 10.34 -4.68
CA TYR A 66 3.54 10.76 -4.23
C TYR A 66 4.61 9.69 -4.48
N TYR A 67 4.32 8.41 -4.22
CA TYR A 67 5.24 7.31 -4.53
C TYR A 67 5.54 7.19 -6.03
N ALA A 68 4.53 7.40 -6.88
CA ALA A 68 4.73 7.36 -8.32
C ALA A 68 5.51 8.57 -8.84
N GLU A 69 5.22 9.78 -8.34
CA GLU A 69 5.96 11.00 -8.68
C GLU A 69 7.43 10.89 -8.30
N THR A 70 7.73 10.49 -7.06
CA THR A 70 9.11 10.32 -6.59
C THR A 70 9.87 9.26 -7.40
N SER A 71 9.22 8.15 -7.74
CA SER A 71 9.80 7.09 -8.59
C SER A 71 10.11 7.58 -10.01
N ILE A 72 9.21 8.35 -10.64
CA ILE A 72 9.44 8.95 -11.96
C ILE A 72 10.59 9.95 -11.93
N VAL A 73 10.63 10.83 -10.92
CA VAL A 73 11.71 11.81 -10.78
C VAL A 73 13.06 11.12 -10.59
N TYR A 74 13.10 10.01 -9.84
CA TYR A 74 14.30 9.20 -9.66
C TYR A 74 14.77 8.54 -10.97
N LEU A 75 13.87 7.96 -11.76
CA LEU A 75 14.20 7.26 -13.01
C LEU A 75 14.61 8.21 -14.15
N PHE A 76 13.88 9.32 -14.32
CA PHE A 76 14.03 10.19 -15.51
C PHE A 76 14.82 11.49 -15.25
N GLY A 77 15.20 11.75 -14.01
CA GLY A 77 16.04 12.89 -13.61
C GLY A 77 15.32 14.25 -13.66
N LYS A 78 15.87 15.21 -12.90
CA LYS A 78 15.27 16.54 -12.66
C LYS A 78 15.14 17.46 -13.90
N LYS A 79 15.92 17.24 -14.97
CA LYS A 79 16.28 18.32 -15.91
C LYS A 79 15.32 18.56 -17.09
N ARG A 80 14.38 17.64 -17.41
CA ARG A 80 13.37 17.88 -18.48
C ARG A 80 12.17 16.94 -18.45
N TRP A 81 12.37 15.67 -18.11
CA TRP A 81 11.30 14.67 -18.04
C TRP A 81 10.53 14.69 -16.71
N GLY A 82 11.11 15.28 -15.66
CA GLY A 82 10.43 15.47 -14.37
C GLY A 82 9.12 16.27 -14.50
N SER A 83 9.08 17.36 -15.28
CA SER A 83 7.86 18.19 -15.36
C SER A 83 6.77 17.56 -16.25
N PHE A 84 7.13 17.07 -17.43
CA PHE A 84 6.18 16.40 -18.35
C PHE A 84 5.71 15.04 -17.82
N GLY A 85 6.60 14.25 -17.22
CA GLY A 85 6.26 12.95 -16.62
C GLY A 85 5.33 13.10 -15.42
N VAL A 86 5.55 14.12 -14.58
CA VAL A 86 4.67 14.41 -13.43
C VAL A 86 3.30 14.90 -13.90
N TRP A 87 3.23 15.80 -14.87
CA TRP A 87 1.94 16.23 -15.43
C TRP A 87 1.19 15.09 -16.13
N GLY A 88 1.90 14.23 -16.86
CA GLY A 88 1.32 13.01 -17.45
C GLY A 88 0.76 12.07 -16.39
N LEU A 89 1.50 11.85 -15.29
CA LEU A 89 1.04 11.04 -14.16
C LEU A 89 -0.22 11.62 -13.51
N ARG A 90 -0.29 12.93 -13.29
CA ARG A 90 -1.48 13.61 -12.74
C ARG A 90 -2.71 13.35 -13.60
N VAL A 91 -2.59 13.56 -14.91
CA VAL A 91 -3.69 13.34 -15.86
C VAL A 91 -4.09 11.87 -15.88
N LEU A 92 -3.13 10.96 -15.91
CA LEU A 92 -3.37 9.52 -15.92
C LEU A 92 -4.12 9.07 -14.67
N ILE A 93 -3.72 9.54 -13.48
CA ILE A 93 -4.39 9.20 -12.22
C ILE A 93 -5.83 9.73 -12.19
N VAL A 94 -6.08 10.96 -12.64
CA VAL A 94 -7.45 11.50 -12.72
C VAL A 94 -8.31 10.66 -13.66
N ILE A 95 -7.79 10.30 -14.84
CA ILE A 95 -8.49 9.43 -15.79
C ILE A 95 -8.73 8.04 -15.18
N ALA A 96 -7.75 7.46 -14.49
CA ALA A 96 -7.87 6.16 -13.86
C ALA A 96 -8.90 6.15 -12.73
N VAL A 97 -8.96 7.21 -11.91
CA VAL A 97 -9.97 7.37 -10.86
C VAL A 97 -11.36 7.51 -11.46
N PHE A 98 -11.51 8.33 -12.50
CA PHE A 98 -12.79 8.48 -13.21
C PHE A 98 -13.22 7.16 -13.85
N TYR A 99 -12.32 6.47 -14.54
CA TYR A 99 -12.58 5.17 -15.15
C TYR A 99 -12.92 4.10 -14.11
N GLY A 100 -12.23 4.10 -12.96
CA GLY A 100 -12.49 3.23 -11.83
C GLY A 100 -13.85 3.46 -11.18
N SER A 101 -14.41 4.67 -11.26
CA SER A 101 -15.77 4.97 -10.78
C SER A 101 -16.88 4.37 -11.66
N ILE A 102 -16.58 4.05 -12.93
CA ILE A 102 -17.56 3.59 -13.92
C ILE A 102 -17.47 2.07 -14.14
N LYS A 103 -16.28 1.47 -13.94
CA LYS A 103 -16.06 0.04 -14.19
C LYS A 103 -16.30 -0.84 -12.96
N GLN A 104 -16.51 -2.13 -13.22
CA GLN A 104 -16.63 -3.13 -12.15
C GLN A 104 -15.31 -3.23 -11.37
N ALA A 105 -15.43 -3.32 -10.05
CA ALA A 105 -14.30 -3.40 -9.13
C ALA A 105 -13.35 -4.56 -9.46
N THR A 106 -13.85 -5.67 -10.01
CA THR A 106 -13.05 -6.87 -10.34
C THR A 106 -11.86 -6.58 -11.25
N LEU A 107 -12.04 -5.75 -12.28
CA LEU A 107 -10.94 -5.38 -13.18
C LEU A 107 -9.87 -4.55 -12.47
N ALA A 108 -10.29 -3.65 -11.57
CA ALA A 108 -9.38 -2.83 -10.78
C ALA A 108 -8.57 -3.71 -9.80
N TRP A 109 -9.20 -4.69 -9.17
CA TRP A 109 -8.52 -5.66 -8.31
C TRP A 109 -7.49 -6.50 -9.08
N GLN A 110 -7.86 -7.04 -10.24
CA GLN A 110 -6.94 -7.83 -11.07
C GLN A 110 -5.71 -7.03 -11.53
N LEU A 111 -5.91 -5.78 -11.97
CA LEU A 111 -4.80 -4.89 -12.32
C LEU A 111 -3.95 -4.54 -11.09
N GLY A 112 -4.58 -4.33 -9.94
CA GLY A 112 -3.92 -4.09 -8.66
C GLY A 112 -3.03 -5.25 -8.23
N ASP A 113 -3.55 -6.49 -8.29
CA ASP A 113 -2.82 -7.70 -7.90
C ASP A 113 -1.57 -7.90 -8.76
N ILE A 114 -1.68 -7.67 -10.08
CA ILE A 114 -0.54 -7.75 -11.00
C ILE A 114 0.50 -6.67 -10.66
N GLY A 115 0.06 -5.43 -10.45
CA GLY A 115 0.95 -4.30 -10.15
C GLY A 115 1.70 -4.46 -8.83
N VAL A 116 0.98 -4.82 -7.76
CA VAL A 116 1.58 -5.06 -6.44
C VAL A 116 2.46 -6.31 -6.47
N GLY A 117 2.05 -7.36 -7.18
CA GLY A 117 2.86 -8.58 -7.35
C GLY A 117 4.20 -8.29 -8.03
N LEU A 118 4.21 -7.50 -9.11
CA LEU A 118 5.43 -7.10 -9.79
C LEU A 118 6.33 -6.25 -8.88
N MET A 119 5.75 -5.28 -8.16
CA MET A 119 6.47 -4.45 -7.20
C MET A 119 7.11 -5.30 -6.09
N ALA A 120 6.38 -6.28 -5.57
CA ALA A 120 6.87 -7.20 -4.55
C ALA A 120 8.06 -8.02 -5.05
N TRP A 121 7.98 -8.60 -6.25
CA TRP A 121 9.07 -9.39 -6.83
C TRP A 121 10.36 -8.58 -7.00
N ILE A 122 10.27 -7.37 -7.54
CA ILE A 122 11.43 -6.50 -7.73
C ILE A 122 12.07 -6.16 -6.37
N ASN A 123 11.25 -5.79 -5.39
CA ASN A 123 11.73 -5.41 -4.07
C ASN A 123 12.33 -6.60 -3.30
N LEU A 124 11.74 -7.80 -3.40
CA LEU A 124 12.26 -8.99 -2.75
C LEU A 124 13.64 -9.37 -3.28
N VAL A 125 13.84 -9.32 -4.61
CA VAL A 125 15.15 -9.59 -5.22
C VAL A 125 16.17 -8.54 -4.76
N ALA A 126 15.80 -7.26 -4.73
CA ALA A 126 16.68 -6.20 -4.25
C ALA A 126 17.08 -6.40 -2.77
N ILE A 127 16.11 -6.71 -1.90
CA ILE A 127 16.36 -6.99 -0.47
C ILE A 127 17.28 -8.21 -0.32
N PHE A 128 17.06 -9.27 -1.10
CA PHE A 128 17.89 -10.47 -1.05
C PHE A 128 19.36 -10.18 -1.41
N LEU A 129 19.59 -9.38 -2.46
CA LEU A 129 20.94 -8.96 -2.86
C LEU A 129 21.59 -8.02 -1.84
N LEU A 130 20.79 -7.19 -1.14
CA LEU A 130 21.27 -6.26 -0.12
C LEU A 130 21.42 -6.90 1.27
N PHE A 131 20.79 -8.04 1.52
CA PHE A 131 20.76 -8.76 2.79
C PHE A 131 22.13 -8.85 3.50
N PRO A 132 23.23 -9.30 2.85
CA PRO A 132 24.52 -9.39 3.52
C PRO A 132 25.08 -8.02 3.94
N LYS A 133 24.81 -6.95 3.19
CA LYS A 133 25.23 -5.59 3.55
C LYS A 133 24.40 -5.08 4.73
N THR A 134 23.09 -5.26 4.69
CA THR A 134 22.17 -4.85 5.76
C THR A 134 22.52 -5.50 7.09
N ILE A 135 22.84 -6.81 7.09
CA ILE A 135 23.24 -7.52 8.32
C ILE A 135 24.57 -6.99 8.88
N ARG A 136 25.53 -6.61 8.03
CA ARG A 136 26.79 -5.99 8.49
C ARG A 136 26.52 -4.64 9.15
N SER A 137 25.72 -3.79 8.52
CA SER A 137 25.32 -2.49 9.08
C SER A 137 24.56 -2.63 10.39
N LEU A 138 23.66 -3.61 10.48
CA LEU A 138 22.91 -3.89 11.71
C LEU A 138 23.83 -4.33 12.85
N LYS A 139 24.79 -5.23 12.58
CA LYS A 139 25.77 -5.68 13.59
C LYS A 139 26.63 -4.52 14.09
N ASP A 140 27.08 -3.64 13.21
CA ASP A 140 27.86 -2.47 13.60
C ASP A 140 27.03 -1.48 14.44
N TYR A 141 25.79 -1.20 14.03
CA TYR A 141 24.84 -0.41 14.81
C TYR A 141 24.62 -0.98 16.23
N GLU A 142 24.37 -2.30 16.34
CA GLU A 142 24.20 -2.96 17.64
C GLU A 142 25.47 -2.90 18.50
N GLN A 143 26.66 -3.03 17.90
CA GLN A 143 27.92 -2.90 18.63
C GLN A 143 28.12 -1.49 19.18
N GLN A 144 27.82 -0.46 18.39
CA GLN A 144 27.91 0.94 18.84
C GLN A 144 26.93 1.22 19.98
N LYS A 145 25.68 0.77 19.83
CA LYS A 145 24.64 0.90 20.86
C LYS A 145 25.00 0.17 22.16
N LYS A 146 25.57 -1.04 22.07
CA LYS A 146 26.05 -1.80 23.25
C LYS A 146 27.20 -1.11 23.99
N LYS A 147 27.99 -0.29 23.29
CA LYS A 147 29.07 0.52 23.89
C LYS A 147 28.55 1.83 24.50
N GLY A 148 27.25 2.09 24.45
CA GLY A 148 26.66 3.35 24.92
C GLY A 148 26.99 4.56 24.04
N LEU A 149 27.48 4.33 22.83
CA LEU A 149 27.80 5.39 21.87
C LEU A 149 26.54 5.75 21.06
N ASP A 150 26.48 6.99 20.57
CA ASP A 150 25.49 7.39 19.58
C ASP A 150 25.86 6.76 18.22
N PRO A 151 25.04 5.87 17.64
CA PRO A 151 25.44 5.09 16.49
C PRO A 151 25.61 5.95 15.23
N VAL A 152 26.80 5.95 14.64
CA VAL A 152 27.10 6.62 13.36
C VAL A 152 27.39 5.57 12.29
N PHE A 153 26.66 5.64 11.18
CA PHE A 153 26.89 4.77 10.03
C PHE A 153 28.14 5.21 9.26
N ASP A 154 29.11 4.29 9.12
CA ASP A 154 30.34 4.50 8.35
C ASP A 154 30.41 3.48 7.19
N PRO A 155 30.23 3.92 5.94
CA PRO A 155 30.22 3.03 4.78
C PRO A 155 31.60 2.46 4.43
N GLU A 156 32.69 3.19 4.68
CA GLU A 156 34.05 2.73 4.38
C GLU A 156 34.45 1.58 5.30
N LYS A 157 34.18 1.74 6.60
CA LYS A 157 34.41 0.70 7.61
C LYS A 157 33.67 -0.61 7.29
N LEU A 158 32.51 -0.51 6.65
CA LEU A 158 31.66 -1.66 6.29
C LEU A 158 31.87 -2.17 4.86
N ASN A 159 32.80 -1.57 4.11
CA ASN A 159 33.11 -1.89 2.71
C ASN A 159 31.85 -1.81 1.80
N ILE A 160 30.99 -0.82 2.06
CA ILE A 160 29.78 -0.56 1.30
C ILE A 160 30.08 0.51 0.24
N LYS A 161 30.34 0.05 -0.99
CA LYS A 161 30.61 0.94 -2.14
C LYS A 161 29.36 1.70 -2.59
N LYS A 162 29.54 2.91 -3.13
CA LYS A 162 28.50 3.82 -3.66
C LYS A 162 27.56 4.40 -2.59
N ALA A 163 28.11 4.72 -1.41
CA ALA A 163 27.39 5.32 -0.30
C ALA A 163 27.83 6.78 -0.07
N ASP A 164 28.10 7.49 -1.16
CA ASP A 164 28.74 8.82 -1.22
C ASP A 164 28.03 9.90 -0.38
N PHE A 165 26.73 9.72 -0.08
CA PHE A 165 25.97 10.60 0.80
C PHE A 165 26.47 10.57 2.24
N TRP A 166 26.94 9.41 2.71
CA TRP A 166 27.41 9.19 4.09
C TRP A 166 28.93 9.33 4.22
N GLU A 167 29.65 9.43 3.10
CA GLU A 167 31.11 9.66 3.06
C GLU A 167 31.47 11.14 3.28
N LYS A 168 30.56 12.06 2.96
CA LYS A 168 30.76 13.50 3.15
C LYS A 168 30.29 13.92 4.55
N LYS A 169 31.22 13.96 5.50
CA LYS A 169 31.06 14.72 6.75
C LYS A 169 31.45 16.19 6.55
#